data_AF-A0A4Y2M395-F1
#
_entry.id   AF-A0A4Y2M395-F1
#
_cell.length_a   1.000
_cell.length_b   1.000
_cell.length_c   1.000
_cell.angle_alpha   90.00
_cell.angle_beta   90.00
_cell.angle_gamma   90.00
#
_symmetry.space_group_name_H-M   'P 1'
#
loop_
_entity.id
_entity.type
_entity.pdbx_description
1 polymer ?
#
loop_
_entity_poly.entity_id
_entity_poly.type
_entity_poly.pdbx_seq_one_letter_code
_entity_poly.pdbx_strand_id
1 'polypeptide(L)'
;MHPSRVCEKTPVCHSCGAIHSGICQVPQKCVNCQGDHSATSKGCPLYIKEQNIMELKCRNHLTTAEARRIYSQSAKVNYASAVKANAPTLTQKSIGAE
;
A
#
# COMPACT_ATOMS: atom_id res chain seq x y z
N MET A 1 3.30 -6.78 20.61
CA MET A 1 2.26 -6.30 21.54
C MET A 1 2.63 -4.89 21.94
N HIS A 2 1.73 -3.91 21.80
CA HIS A 2 1.98 -2.53 22.18
C HIS A 2 1.46 -2.30 23.62
N PRO A 3 2.31 -1.87 24.56
CA PRO A 3 1.92 -1.71 25.96
C PRO A 3 1.06 -0.46 26.19
N SER A 4 -0.25 -0.64 26.33
CA SER A 4 -1.20 0.47 26.52
C SER A 4 -0.90 1.34 27.73
N ARG A 5 -0.22 0.82 28.76
CA ARG A 5 0.11 1.54 29.99
C ARG A 5 1.22 2.59 29.83
N VAL A 6 2.09 2.44 28.82
CA VAL A 6 3.19 3.40 28.54
C VAL A 6 2.94 4.18 27.25
N CYS A 7 1.80 3.97 26.60
CA CYS A 7 1.43 4.76 25.44
C CYS A 7 0.85 6.09 25.89
N GLU A 8 1.53 7.18 25.53
CA GLU A 8 1.09 8.54 25.81
C GLU A 8 -0.01 9.02 24.84
N LYS A 9 -0.34 8.22 23.82
CA LYS A 9 -1.36 8.59 22.83
C LYS A 9 -2.75 8.33 23.39
N THR A 10 -3.63 9.31 23.24
CA THR A 10 -5.06 9.16 23.54
C THR A 10 -5.65 8.02 22.69
N PRO A 11 -6.33 7.03 23.31
CA PRO A 11 -6.96 5.96 22.56
C PRO A 11 -8.08 6.51 21.69
N VAL A 12 -8.07 6.14 20.41
CA VAL A 12 -9.12 6.46 19.45
C VAL A 12 -9.99 5.23 19.22
N CYS A 13 -11.29 5.44 19.02
CA CYS A 13 -12.21 4.35 18.73
C CYS A 13 -11.87 3.68 17.39
N HIS A 14 -11.66 2.37 17.40
CA HIS A 14 -11.38 1.60 16.18
C HIS A 14 -12.57 1.53 15.22
N SER A 15 -13.77 1.85 15.69
CA SER A 15 -15.01 1.82 14.90
C SER A 15 -15.22 3.10 14.11
N CYS A 16 -15.12 4.27 14.76
CA CYS A 16 -15.45 5.56 14.15
C CYS A 16 -14.26 6.55 14.06
N GLY A 17 -13.11 6.24 14.67
CA GLY A 17 -11.93 7.09 14.67
C GLY A 17 -11.95 8.28 15.63
N ALA A 18 -13.05 8.52 16.34
CA ALA A 18 -13.15 9.60 17.32
C ALA A 18 -12.68 9.17 18.72
N ILE A 19 -12.32 10.15 19.56
CA ILE A 19 -12.06 9.94 20.98
C ILE A 19 -13.40 9.98 21.71
N HIS A 20 -13.79 8.87 22.33
CA HIS A 20 -14.96 8.82 23.21
C HIS A 20 -14.83 7.65 24.20
N SER A 21 -15.66 7.66 25.23
CA SER A 21 -15.81 6.55 26.17
C SER A 21 -17.17 5.86 25.96
N GLY A 22 -17.30 4.61 26.41
CA GLY A 22 -18.54 3.84 26.28
C GLY A 22 -18.81 3.28 24.88
N ILE A 23 -20.05 2.84 24.66
CA ILE A 23 -20.48 2.16 23.43
C ILE A 23 -20.46 3.16 22.26
N CYS A 24 -19.80 2.78 21.17
CA CYS A 24 -19.79 3.57 19.94
C CYS A 24 -21.13 3.40 19.21
N GLN A 25 -21.89 4.50 19.04
CA GLN A 25 -23.16 4.52 18.31
C GLN A 25 -23.06 5.18 16.93
N VAL A 26 -21.87 5.66 16.56
CA VAL A 26 -21.61 6.35 15.30
C VAL A 26 -21.37 5.30 14.19
N PRO A 27 -21.76 5.58 12.93
CA PRO A 27 -21.39 4.74 11.80
C PRO A 27 -19.89 4.43 11.75
N GLN A 28 -19.56 3.23 11.26
CA GLN A 28 -18.20 2.78 11.12
C GLN A 28 -17.46 3.64 10.09
N LYS A 29 -16.24 4.07 10.43
CA LYS A 29 -15.37 4.82 9.54
C LYS A 29 -13.92 4.39 9.77
N CYS A 30 -13.31 3.86 8.73
CA CYS A 30 -11.95 3.36 8.80
C CYS A 30 -10.98 4.54 8.83
N VAL A 31 -10.20 4.70 9.90
CA VAL A 31 -9.19 5.78 9.98
C VAL A 31 -8.07 5.63 8.96
N ASN A 32 -7.86 4.41 8.44
CA ASN A 32 -6.79 4.14 7.48
C ASN A 32 -7.19 4.53 6.07
N CYS A 33 -8.35 4.08 5.59
CA CYS A 33 -8.79 4.25 4.19
C CYS A 33 -10.05 5.10 4.02
N GLN A 34 -10.63 5.59 5.12
CA GLN A 34 -11.84 6.41 5.17
C GLN A 34 -13.15 5.73 4.71
N GLY A 35 -13.14 4.41 4.48
CA GLY A 35 -14.33 3.64 4.09
C GLY A 35 -15.24 3.23 5.25
N ASP A 36 -16.43 2.71 4.92
CA ASP A 36 -17.50 2.35 5.86
C ASP A 36 -17.26 1.00 6.56
N HIS A 37 -16.16 0.90 7.31
CA HIS A 37 -15.81 -0.28 8.12
C HIS A 37 -14.88 0.10 9.28
N SER A 38 -14.75 -0.78 10.28
CA SER A 38 -13.78 -0.58 11.38
C SER A 38 -12.35 -0.57 10.85
N ALA A 39 -11.47 0.21 11.48
CA ALA A 39 -10.03 0.20 11.26
C ALA A 39 -9.36 -1.18 11.37
N THR A 40 -10.00 -2.14 12.05
CA THR A 40 -9.52 -3.52 12.23
C THR A 40 -10.00 -4.50 11.15
N SER A 41 -10.84 -4.05 10.20
CA SER A 41 -11.39 -4.90 9.15
C SER A 41 -10.31 -5.49 8.24
N LYS A 42 -10.35 -6.81 8.04
CA LYS A 42 -9.50 -7.53 7.08
C LYS A 42 -9.84 -7.24 5.62
N GLY A 43 -11.04 -6.68 5.37
CA GLY A 43 -11.46 -6.22 4.05
C GLY A 43 -10.95 -4.82 3.68
N CYS A 44 -10.24 -4.13 4.58
CA CYS A 44 -9.71 -2.80 4.28
C CYS A 44 -8.70 -2.87 3.12
N PRO A 45 -8.85 -2.07 2.05
CA PRO A 45 -7.95 -2.13 0.89
C PRO A 45 -6.50 -1.79 1.24
N LEU A 46 -6.29 -0.91 2.22
CA LEU A 46 -4.94 -0.61 2.72
C LEU A 46 -4.36 -1.75 3.55
N TYR A 47 -5.18 -2.44 4.35
CA TYR A 47 -4.74 -3.63 5.08
C TYR A 47 -4.31 -4.74 4.11
N ILE A 48 -5.14 -5.02 3.09
CA ILE A 48 -4.85 -6.03 2.07
C ILE A 48 -3.56 -5.68 1.32
N LYS A 49 -3.39 -4.40 0.95
CA LYS A 49 -2.16 -3.90 0.33
C LYS A 49 -0.93 -4.19 1.20
N GLU A 50 -0.96 -3.83 2.48
CA GLU A 50 0.15 -4.05 3.41
C GLU A 50 0.43 -5.55 3.62
N GLN A 51 -0.62 -6.38 3.68
CA GLN A 51 -0.49 -7.83 3.77
C GLN A 51 0.25 -8.40 2.55
N ASN A 52 -0.14 -7.99 1.33
CA ASN A 52 0.52 -8.43 0.10
C ASN A 52 1.98 -8.00 0.03
N ILE A 53 2.30 -6.78 0.49
CA ILE A 53 3.69 -6.30 0.58
C ILE A 53 4.50 -7.15 1.55
N MET A 54 3.91 -7.51 2.70
CA MET A 54 4.57 -8.35 3.70
C MET A 54 4.77 -9.79 3.21
N GLU A 55 3.79 -10.33 2.50
CA GLU A 55 3.92 -11.64 1.83
C GLU A 55 5.05 -11.63 0.81
N LEU A 56 5.07 -10.63 -0.09
CA LEU A 56 6.13 -10.46 -1.09
C LEU A 56 7.50 -10.36 -0.44
N LYS A 57 7.59 -9.59 0.65
CA LYS A 57 8.82 -9.43 1.44
C LYS A 57 9.33 -10.77 1.93
N CYS A 58 8.49 -11.54 2.61
CA CYS A 58 8.87 -12.83 3.19
C CYS A 58 9.22 -13.86 2.11
N ARG A 59 8.43 -13.92 1.02
CA ARG A 59 8.62 -14.90 -0.04
C ARG A 59 9.89 -14.70 -0.87
N ASN A 60 10.41 -13.48 -0.94
CA ASN A 60 11.58 -13.11 -1.75
C ASN A 60 12.77 -12.62 -0.92
N HIS A 61 12.70 -12.73 0.42
CA HIS A 61 13.75 -12.30 1.35
C HIS A 61 14.19 -10.84 1.17
N LEU A 62 13.21 -9.97 0.91
CA LEU A 62 13.47 -8.56 0.64
C LEU A 62 13.45 -7.72 1.92
N THR A 63 14.03 -6.53 1.83
CA THR A 63 13.72 -5.47 2.78
C THR A 63 12.29 -4.95 2.56
N THR A 64 11.73 -4.31 3.58
CA THR A 64 10.39 -3.70 3.48
C THR A 64 10.35 -2.61 2.39
N ALA A 65 11.44 -1.86 2.20
CA ALA A 65 11.52 -0.80 1.19
C ALA A 65 11.49 -1.37 -0.24
N GLU A 66 12.24 -2.44 -0.49
CA GLU A 66 12.26 -3.12 -1.79
C GLU A 66 10.90 -3.73 -2.13
N ALA A 67 10.28 -4.45 -1.17
CA ALA A 67 8.95 -5.01 -1.36
C ALA A 67 7.90 -3.93 -1.69
N ARG A 68 7.94 -2.78 -1.00
CA ARG A 68 7.07 -1.63 -1.32
C ARG A 68 7.32 -1.08 -2.71
N ARG A 69 8.59 -0.97 -3.13
CA ARG A 69 8.98 -0.47 -4.45
C ARG A 69 8.46 -1.38 -5.56
N ILE A 70 8.69 -2.69 -5.44
CA ILE A 70 8.26 -3.69 -6.42
C ILE A 70 6.72 -3.72 -6.51
N TYR A 71 6.03 -3.78 -5.38
CA TYR A 71 4.55 -3.76 -5.36
C TYR A 71 3.98 -2.49 -6.00
N SER A 72 4.62 -1.34 -5.80
CA SER A 72 4.19 -0.08 -6.40
C SER A 72 4.49 0.01 -7.91
N GLN A 73 5.52 -0.70 -8.39
CA GLN A 73 5.86 -0.79 -9.81
C GLN A 73 4.95 -1.78 -10.54
N SER A 74 4.63 -2.93 -9.93
CA SER A 74 3.70 -3.91 -10.51
C SER A 74 2.28 -3.34 -10.64
N ALA A 75 1.86 -2.44 -9.75
CA ALA A 75 0.61 -1.70 -9.89
C ALA A 75 0.62 -0.68 -11.04
N LYS A 76 1.79 -0.30 -11.57
CA LYS A 76 1.97 0.73 -12.60
C LYS A 76 2.24 0.17 -14.01
N VAL A 77 2.49 -1.13 -14.16
CA VAL A 77 2.67 -1.72 -15.50
C VAL A 77 1.34 -1.70 -16.23
N ASN A 78 1.25 -0.78 -17.19
CA ASN A 78 0.18 -0.71 -18.18
C ASN A 78 0.72 -1.18 -19.54
N TYR A 79 -0.18 -1.52 -20.47
CA TYR A 79 0.17 -1.99 -21.80
C TYR A 79 1.22 -1.10 -22.50
N ALA A 80 1.07 0.23 -22.41
CA ALA A 80 2.00 1.19 -23.00
C ALA A 80 3.43 1.11 -22.42
N SER A 81 3.59 0.83 -21.13
CA SER A 81 4.90 0.64 -20.49
C SER A 81 5.60 -0.64 -20.92
N ALA A 82 4.84 -1.71 -21.19
CA ALA A 82 5.38 -2.97 -21.72
C ALA A 82 5.88 -2.82 -23.17
N VAL A 83 5.13 -2.09 -24.01
CA VAL A 83 5.53 -1.82 -25.40
C VAL A 83 6.82 -1.00 -25.49
N LYS A 84 7.02 -0.01 -24.60
CA LYS A 84 8.25 0.79 -24.56
C LYS A 84 9.48 -0.01 -24.13
N ALA A 85 9.32 -0.97 -23.22
CA ALA A 85 10.40 -1.85 -22.79
C ALA A 85 10.83 -2.86 -23.86
N ASN A 86 9.92 -3.18 -24.80
CA ASN A 86 10.15 -4.14 -25.88
C ASN A 86 10.38 -3.47 -27.25
N ALA A 87 10.52 -2.14 -27.28
CA ALA A 87 10.84 -1.42 -28.50
C ALA A 87 12.29 -1.74 -28.90
N PRO A 88 12.55 -2.24 -30.12
CA PRO A 88 13.91 -2.42 -30.58
C PRO A 88 14.61 -1.06 -30.57
N THR A 89 15.75 -0.98 -29.88
CA THR A 89 16.68 0.14 -29.98
C THR A 89 17.18 0.21 -31.43
N LEU A 90 16.48 0.97 -32.26
CA LEU A 90 17.04 1.43 -33.53
C LEU A 90 18.15 2.40 -33.17
N THR A 91 19.37 1.86 -33.09
CA THR A 91 20.58 2.65 -33.18
C THR A 91 20.47 3.47 -34.47
N GLN A 92 20.32 4.79 -34.32
CA GLN A 92 20.51 5.71 -35.45
C GLN A 92 21.98 5.62 -35.86
N LYS A 93 22.27 4.68 -36.76
CA LYS A 93 23.54 4.61 -37.47
C LYS A 93 23.45 5.60 -38.62
N SER A 94 24.28 6.63 -38.52
CA SER A 94 24.49 7.69 -39.49
C SER A 94 24.65 7.14 -40.91
N ILE A 95 24.03 7.80 -41.90
CA ILE A 95 24.45 7.74 -43.30
C ILE A 95 24.83 9.15 -43.74
N GLY A 96 26.13 9.34 -43.94
CA GLY A 96 26.65 10.36 -44.86
C GLY A 96 26.86 9.74 -46.24
N ALA A 97 27.14 10.63 -47.21
CA ALA A 97 27.28 10.47 -48.67
C ALA A 97 26.03 11.05 -49.38
N GLU A 98 26.11 12.08 -50.22
CA GLU A 98 27.22 12.73 -50.96
C GLU A 98 27.01 14.25 -51.03
#